data_AF-A0A965SR15-F1
#
_entry.id   AF-A0A965SR15-F1
#
_cell.length_a   1.000
_cell.length_b   1.000
_cell.length_c   1.000
_cell.angle_alpha   90.00
_cell.angle_beta   90.00
_cell.angle_gamma   90.00
#
_symmetry.space_group_name_H-M   'P 1'
#
loop_
_entity.id
_entity.type
_entity.pdbx_description
1 polymer ?
#
loop_
_entity_poly.entity_id
_entity_poly.type
_entity_poly.pdbx_seq_one_letter_code
_entity_poly.pdbx_strand_id
1 'polypeptide(L)' 'MGQLITLSADDGHTFKAYEARPSSRVIGGLVLIQEIFGVNAHIQAVADQYADDGYLV' A
#
# COMPACT_ATOMS: atom_id res chain seq x y z
N MET A 1 -6.72 -7.74 2.12
CA MET A 1 -5.93 -7.60 3.35
C MET A 1 -4.45 -7.69 3.01
N GLY A 2 -3.83 -6.53 2.91
CA GLY A 2 -2.42 -6.34 2.71
C GLY A 2 -1.53 -6.62 3.93
N GLN A 3 -0.24 -6.33 3.75
CA GLN A 3 0.82 -6.65 4.70
C GLN A 3 1.78 -5.47 4.87
N LEU A 4 2.41 -5.36 6.04
CA LEU A 4 3.49 -4.39 6.23
C LEU A 4 4.80 -4.93 5.65
N ILE A 5 5.36 -4.18 4.70
CA ILE A 5 6.68 -4.42 4.12
C ILE A 5 7.66 -3.36 4.62
N THR A 6 8.97 -3.64 4.50
CA THR A 6 10.02 -2.64 4.76
C THR A 6 10.63 -2.21 3.44
N LEU A 7 10.73 -0.89 3.24
CA LEU A 7 11.33 -0.27 2.07
C LEU A 7 12.62 0.46 2.47
N SER A 8 13.53 0.59 1.51
CA SER A 8 14.74 1.39 1.62
C SER A 8 14.68 2.54 0.62
N ALA A 9 14.87 3.76 1.10
CA ALA A 9 15.03 4.95 0.27
C ALA A 9 16.48 5.10 -0.20
N ASP A 10 16.70 5.92 -1.22
CA ASP A 10 18.02 6.15 -1.84
C ASP A 10 19.03 6.79 -0.86
N ASP A 11 18.54 7.55 0.12
CA ASP A 11 19.35 8.15 1.20
C ASP A 11 19.72 7.15 2.33
N GLY A 12 19.35 5.87 2.18
CA GLY A 12 19.58 4.83 3.16
C GLY A 12 18.55 4.79 4.30
N HIS A 13 17.55 5.66 4.31
CA HIS A 13 16.45 5.57 5.27
C HIS A 13 15.61 4.31 5.03
N THR A 14 15.17 3.67 6.11
CA THR A 14 14.26 2.52 6.04
C THR A 14 12.97 2.83 6.75
N PHE A 15 11.86 2.46 6.12
CA PHE A 15 10.52 2.72 6.64
C PHE A 15 9.57 1.58 6.28
N LYS A 16 8.46 1.49 7.01
CA LYS A 16 7.41 0.51 6.73
C LYS A 16 6.40 1.09 5.76
N ALA A 17 5.92 0.27 4.83
CA ALA A 17 4.81 0.56 3.95
C ALA A 17 3.77 -0.57 4.04
N TYR A 18 2.51 -0.27 3.74
CA TYR A 18 1.47 -1.28 3.61
C TYR A 18 1.30 -1.63 2.13
N GLU A 19 1.38 -2.91 1.81
CA GLU A 19 1.24 -3.44 0.45
C GLU A 19 -0.04 -4.28 0.37
N ALA A 20 -0.96 -3.89 -0.51
CA ALA A 20 -2.18 -4.64 -0.80
C ALA A 20 -2.10 -5.21 -2.22
N ARG A 21 -2.09 -6.56 -2.31
CA ARG A 21 -2.03 -7.27 -3.58
C ARG A 21 -3.44 -7.68 -4.03
N PRO A 22 -3.83 -7.42 -5.28
CA PRO A 22 -5.11 -7.87 -5.81
C PRO A 22 -5.10 -9.40 -5.87
N SER A 23 -6.25 -10.02 -5.58
CA SER A 23 -6.43 -11.48 -5.81
C SER A 23 -6.65 -11.79 -7.29
N SER A 24 -7.08 -10.79 -8.06
CA SER A 24 -7.26 -10.82 -9.51
C SER A 24 -5.95 -10.47 -10.24
N ARG A 25 -6.00 -10.43 -11.57
CA ARG A 25 -4.86 -10.00 -12.39
C ARG A 25 -4.56 -8.52 -12.11
N VAL A 26 -3.31 -8.22 -11.77
CA VAL A 26 -2.81 -6.84 -11.60
C VAL A 26 -3.04 -6.04 -12.88
N ILE A 27 -3.75 -4.91 -12.77
CA ILE A 27 -4.02 -3.99 -13.88
C ILE A 27 -3.11 -2.76 -13.88
N GLY A 28 -2.46 -2.46 -12.75
CA GLY A 28 -1.53 -1.34 -12.59
C GLY A 28 -0.95 -1.26 -11.18
N GLY A 29 0.09 -0.45 -10.99
CA GLY A 29 0.63 -0.09 -9.68
C GLY A 29 0.11 1.25 -9.21
N LEU A 30 -0.28 1.36 -7.93
CA LEU A 30 -0.81 2.58 -7.31
C LEU A 30 -0.04 2.88 -6.03
N VAL A 31 0.64 4.02 -5.95
CA VAL A 31 1.24 4.47 -4.68
C VAL A 31 0.23 5.32 -3.92
N LEU A 32 -0.31 4.80 -2.83
CA LEU A 32 -1.24 5.53 -1.97
C LEU A 32 -0.48 6.34 -0.90
N ILE A 33 -0.65 7.66 -0.91
CA ILE A 33 -0.04 8.56 0.08
C ILE A 33 -1.02 8.81 1.23
N GLN A 34 -0.58 8.51 2.45
CA GLN A 34 -1.36 8.69 3.67
C GLN A 34 -1.65 10.15 4.01
N GLU A 35 -2.71 10.36 4.78
CA GLU A 35 -2.96 11.62 5.48
C GLU A 35 -2.04 11.80 6.71
N ILE A 36 -2.28 12.86 7.50
CA ILE A 36 -1.44 13.24 8.64
C ILE A 36 -1.46 12.25 9.82
N PHE A 37 -2.36 11.27 9.80
CA PHE A 37 -2.56 10.30 10.89
C PHE A 37 -1.81 8.99 10.71
N GLY A 38 -0.91 8.87 9.72
CA GLY A 38 -0.22 7.61 9.47
C GLY A 38 -0.99 6.68 8.53
N VAL A 39 -0.39 5.51 8.29
CA VAL A 39 -1.07 4.35 7.69
C VAL A 39 -2.00 3.70 8.73
N ASN A 40 -3.10 4.39 9.03
CA ASN A 40 -4.12 3.95 9.97
C ASN A 40 -5.08 2.92 9.33
N ALA A 41 -6.05 2.42 10.10
CA ALA A 41 -7.02 1.43 9.61
C ALA A 41 -7.85 1.93 8.43
N HIS A 42 -8.14 3.24 8.36
CA HIS A 42 -8.86 3.82 7.23
C HIS A 42 -8.01 3.76 5.95
N ILE A 43 -6.75 4.19 6.00
CA ILE A 43 -5.83 4.13 4.85
C ILE A 43 -5.58 2.69 4.39
N GLN A 44 -5.44 1.73 5.31
CA GLN A 44 -5.31 0.32 4.96
C GLN A 44 -6.57 -0.20 4.22
N ALA A 45 -7.77 0.18 4.66
CA ALA A 45 -9.01 -0.18 3.99
C ALA A 45 -9.12 0.43 2.58
N VAL A 46 -8.65 1.67 2.39
CA VAL A 46 -8.58 2.30 1.06
C VAL A 46 -7.62 1.55 0.12
N ALA A 47 -6.43 1.17 0.62
CA ALA A 47 -5.48 0.36 -0.16
C ALA A 47 -6.07 -1.01 -0.53
N ASP A 48 -6.70 -1.70 0.42
CA ASP A 48 -7.38 -2.96 0.18
C ASP A 48 -8.50 -2.81 -0.88
N GLN A 49 -9.27 -1.72 -0.86
CA GLN A 49 -10.32 -1.46 -1.85
C GLN A 49 -9.77 -1.29 -3.27
N TYR A 50 -8.70 -0.52 -3.45
CA TYR A 50 -8.05 -0.41 -4.76
C TYR A 50 -7.42 -1.74 -5.23
N ALA A 51 -6.97 -2.57 -4.29
CA ALA A 51 -6.53 -3.92 -4.61
C ALA A 51 -7.69 -4.82 -5.05
N ASP A 52 -8.87 -4.70 -4.46
CA ASP A 52 -10.07 -5.41 -4.95
C ASP A 52 -10.45 -4.97 -6.38
N ASP A 53 -10.20 -3.70 -6.73
CA ASP A 53 -10.38 -3.17 -8.10
C ASP A 53 -9.27 -3.62 -9.09
N GLY A 54 -8.24 -4.33 -8.62
CA GLY A 54 -7.19 -4.94 -9.44
C GLY A 54 -5.84 -4.24 -9.43
N TYR A 55 -5.66 -3.15 -8.66
CA TYR A 55 -4.37 -2.47 -8.55
C TYR A 55 -3.46 -3.16 -7.54
N LEU A 56 -2.16 -3.22 -7.84
CA LEU A 56 -1.15 -3.47 -6.80
C LEU A 56 -0.89 -2.14 -6.09
N VAL A 57 -1.29 -2.07 -4.82
CA VAL A 57 -1.15 -0.86 -3.99
C VAL A 57 0.02 -1.03 -3.03
#